data_AF-A0AAV6ZEI4-F1
#
_entry.id   AF-A0AAV6ZEI4-F1
#
_cell.length_a   1.000
_cell.length_b   1.000
_cell.length_c   1.000
_cell.angle_alpha   90.00
_cell.angle_beta   90.00
_cell.angle_gamma   90.00
#
_symmetry.space_group_name_H-M   'P 1'
#
loop_
_entity.id
_entity.type
_entity.pdbx_description
1 polymer ?
#
loop_
_entity_poly.entity_id
_entity_poly.type
_entity_poly.pdbx_seq_one_letter_code
_entity_poly.pdbx_strand_id
1 'polypeptide(L)'
;MASLDLKNPDVVLSQFSDSSIYVKVITKLQILTPLEILMPNTSCEGGKTTELFRLINENFKDVSFTTVQRKYFNETKGLEYIDQLCAPEFSTVLMEVRSKYYCLAAVAALLKYIEFIQNSVYAPKSLKFRFQGSEQTAMIDSASAQNLELLVNNRDSRNNHTLFGVLNNTKTPGGSRRLKSNILEPLIDLETINTRLDCVQEFLQDEELFFSLQSVISRFLDTEQLLSNLIQIPKQDAVSIQMRYMA
;
A
#
# COMPACT_ATOMS: atom_id res chain seq x y z
N MET A 1 10.10 4.49 -3.94
CA MET A 1 8.77 3.98 -4.35
C MET A 1 7.70 4.69 -3.55
N ALA A 2 6.51 4.83 -4.14
CA ALA A 2 5.29 5.28 -3.48
C ALA A 2 4.15 4.37 -3.94
N SER A 3 3.21 4.06 -3.04
CA SER A 3 2.01 3.28 -3.34
C SER A 3 0.80 3.90 -2.65
N LEU A 4 -0.35 3.84 -3.31
CA LEU A 4 -1.64 4.27 -2.77
C LEU A 4 -2.67 3.17 -3.04
N ASP A 5 -3.46 2.84 -2.03
CA ASP A 5 -4.65 2.03 -2.19
C ASP A 5 -5.83 2.96 -2.52
N LEU A 6 -6.52 2.78 -3.65
CA LEU A 6 -7.66 3.66 -3.97
C LEU A 6 -8.85 3.44 -3.02
N LYS A 7 -8.89 2.31 -2.32
CA LYS A 7 -9.90 2.02 -1.32
C LYS A 7 -9.57 2.63 0.03
N ASN A 8 -8.31 2.92 0.31
CA ASN A 8 -7.86 3.39 1.62
C ASN A 8 -7.00 4.63 1.43
N PRO A 9 -7.31 5.79 2.02
CA PRO A 9 -6.58 7.05 1.78
C PRO A 9 -5.20 7.09 2.44
N ASP A 10 -4.40 6.05 2.27
CA ASP A 10 -3.11 5.77 2.90
C ASP A 10 -2.04 5.66 1.82
N VAL A 11 -1.19 6.67 1.76
CA VAL A 11 -0.02 6.72 0.87
C VAL A 11 1.18 6.19 1.63
N VAL A 12 1.72 5.06 1.14
CA VAL A 12 2.92 4.46 1.69
C VAL A 12 4.13 4.86 0.85
N LEU A 13 5.08 5.53 1.49
CA LEU A 13 6.35 5.96 0.94
C LEU A 13 7.45 5.00 1.38
N SER A 14 8.36 4.66 0.48
CA SER A 14 9.51 3.82 0.83
C SER A 14 10.73 4.16 -0.02
N GLN A 15 11.89 4.18 0.62
CA GLN A 15 13.18 4.35 -0.04
C GLN A 15 14.23 3.52 0.69
N PHE A 16 14.90 2.64 -0.05
CA PHE A 16 15.93 1.74 0.48
C PHE A 16 16.94 1.42 -0.63
N SER A 17 18.16 1.08 -0.24
CA SER A 17 19.15 0.48 -1.13
C SER A 17 18.81 -0.99 -1.33
N ASP A 18 18.97 -1.47 -2.57
CA ASP A 18 18.68 -2.84 -2.96
C ASP A 18 19.88 -3.52 -3.62
N SER A 19 19.79 -4.84 -3.74
CA SER A 19 20.71 -5.70 -4.48
C SER A 19 20.53 -5.58 -6.00
N SER A 20 21.45 -6.13 -6.77
CA SER A 20 21.36 -6.18 -8.25
C SER A 20 20.12 -6.93 -8.76
N ILE A 21 19.56 -7.83 -7.94
CA ILE A 21 18.36 -8.61 -8.25
C ILE A 21 17.08 -8.05 -7.60
N TYR A 22 17.15 -6.87 -6.99
CA TYR A 22 16.00 -6.12 -6.46
C TYR A 22 15.10 -6.87 -5.46
N VAL A 23 15.68 -7.72 -4.61
CA VAL A 23 14.95 -8.54 -3.62
C VAL A 23 13.97 -7.71 -2.79
N LYS A 24 14.39 -6.54 -2.28
CA LYS A 24 13.53 -5.73 -1.41
C LYS A 24 12.36 -5.13 -2.18
N VAL A 25 12.56 -4.67 -3.41
CA VAL A 25 11.46 -4.19 -4.26
C VAL A 25 10.48 -5.33 -4.57
N ILE A 26 10.97 -6.50 -4.97
CA ILE A 26 10.11 -7.65 -5.30
C ILE A 26 9.29 -8.08 -4.09
N THR A 27 9.91 -8.27 -2.92
CA THR A 27 9.19 -8.57 -1.67
C THR A 27 8.13 -7.51 -1.36
N LYS A 28 8.45 -6.22 -1.51
CA LYS A 28 7.50 -5.14 -1.23
C LYS A 28 6.33 -5.13 -2.21
N LEU A 29 6.54 -5.43 -3.49
CA LEU A 29 5.46 -5.58 -4.47
C LEU A 29 4.57 -6.79 -4.15
N GLN A 30 5.11 -7.89 -3.62
CA GLN A 30 4.30 -9.02 -3.17
C GLN A 30 3.43 -8.69 -1.96
N ILE A 31 3.95 -7.88 -1.03
CA ILE A 31 3.18 -7.39 0.13
C ILE A 31 2.05 -6.47 -0.32
N LEU A 32 2.34 -5.57 -1.26
CA LEU A 32 1.38 -4.59 -1.75
C LEU A 32 0.34 -5.20 -2.70
N THR A 33 0.67 -6.29 -3.40
CA THR A 33 -0.18 -6.92 -4.43
C THR A 33 -0.80 -5.89 -5.39
N PRO A 34 0.01 -5.08 -6.09
CA PRO A 34 -0.49 -3.96 -6.87
C PRO A 34 -1.32 -4.42 -8.07
N LEU A 35 -2.39 -3.69 -8.38
CA LEU A 35 -3.17 -3.88 -9.61
C LEU A 35 -2.46 -3.25 -10.82
N GLU A 36 -1.73 -2.15 -10.57
CA GLU A 36 -1.06 -1.37 -11.59
C GLU A 36 0.27 -0.83 -11.05
N ILE A 37 1.31 -0.89 -11.86
CA ILE A 37 2.64 -0.36 -11.56
C ILE A 37 2.97 0.78 -12.52
N LEU A 38 3.29 1.93 -11.94
CA LEU A 38 3.71 3.12 -12.68
C LEU A 38 5.22 3.20 -12.77
N MET A 39 5.74 3.39 -13.98
CA MET A 39 7.18 3.59 -14.21
C MET A 39 7.45 4.79 -15.13
N PRO A 40 8.61 5.45 -15.02
CA PRO A 40 9.03 6.44 -15.99
C PRO A 40 9.09 5.82 -17.40
N ASN A 41 8.65 6.55 -18.42
CA ASN A 41 8.73 6.13 -19.83
C ASN A 41 10.16 5.72 -20.26
N THR A 42 11.18 6.35 -19.70
CA THR A 42 12.61 6.00 -19.88
C THR A 42 12.98 4.59 -19.41
N SER A 43 12.12 3.92 -18.64
CA SER A 43 12.35 2.55 -18.17
C SER A 43 11.97 1.49 -19.21
N CYS A 44 11.20 1.91 -20.23
CA CYS A 44 10.58 1.05 -21.25
C CYS A 44 10.91 1.49 -22.69
N GLU A 45 11.20 2.79 -22.92
CA GLU A 45 11.45 3.33 -24.26
C GLU A 45 12.92 3.14 -24.70
N GLY A 46 13.12 2.65 -25.93
CA GLY A 46 14.45 2.58 -26.59
C GLY A 46 15.05 1.18 -26.79
N GLY A 47 14.27 0.10 -26.66
CA GLY A 47 14.73 -1.28 -26.90
C GLY A 47 15.65 -1.86 -25.80
N LYS A 48 15.97 -1.07 -24.78
CA LYS A 48 16.65 -1.52 -23.55
C LYS A 48 15.69 -1.42 -22.37
N THR A 49 15.01 -2.52 -22.11
CA THR A 49 14.22 -2.70 -20.89
C THR A 49 15.15 -2.69 -19.68
N THR A 50 14.82 -1.93 -18.65
CA THR A 50 15.59 -1.98 -17.39
C THR A 50 15.52 -3.37 -16.77
N GLU A 51 16.59 -3.79 -16.10
CA GLU A 51 16.63 -5.08 -15.40
C GLU A 51 15.50 -5.20 -14.36
N LEU A 52 15.18 -4.09 -13.68
CA LEU A 52 14.05 -4.01 -12.77
C LEU A 52 12.72 -4.32 -13.47
N PHE A 53 12.45 -3.70 -14.63
CA PHE A 53 11.22 -3.98 -15.38
C PHE A 53 11.15 -5.47 -15.76
N ARG A 54 12.26 -6.04 -16.25
CA ARG A 54 12.33 -7.46 -16.63
C ARG A 54 11.98 -8.36 -15.45
N LEU A 55 12.61 -8.14 -14.30
CA LEU A 55 12.38 -8.92 -13.08
C LEU A 55 10.94 -8.79 -12.57
N ILE A 56 10.36 -7.58 -12.56
CA ILE A 56 8.97 -7.42 -12.13
C ILE A 56 8.03 -8.14 -13.12
N ASN A 57 8.24 -7.98 -14.43
CA ASN A 57 7.40 -8.62 -15.44
C ASN A 57 7.48 -10.17 -15.40
N GLU A 58 8.63 -10.73 -15.01
CA GLU A 58 8.79 -12.18 -14.80
C GLU A 58 8.06 -12.68 -13.54
N ASN A 59 8.11 -11.90 -12.45
CA ASN A 59 7.52 -12.27 -11.16
C ASN A 59 6.03 -11.95 -11.05
N PHE A 60 5.50 -10.99 -11.82
CA PHE A 60 4.14 -10.47 -11.71
C PHE A 60 3.44 -10.39 -13.08
N LYS A 61 2.90 -11.52 -13.55
CA LYS A 61 2.27 -11.63 -14.88
C LYS A 61 0.91 -10.96 -15.00
N ASP A 62 0.21 -10.78 -13.88
CA ASP A 62 -1.17 -10.27 -13.85
C ASP A 62 -1.26 -8.76 -13.56
N VAL A 63 -0.11 -8.06 -13.50
CA VAL A 63 -0.04 -6.64 -13.13
C VAL A 63 0.07 -5.76 -14.37
N SER A 64 -0.78 -4.72 -14.45
CA SER A 64 -0.72 -3.75 -15.54
C SER A 64 0.46 -2.79 -15.36
N PHE A 65 1.18 -2.49 -16.45
CA PHE A 65 2.26 -1.50 -16.44
C PHE A 65 1.85 -0.25 -17.21
N THR A 66 1.96 0.90 -16.55
CA THR A 66 1.70 2.20 -17.18
C THR A 66 2.91 3.10 -17.11
N THR A 67 3.32 3.63 -18.26
CA THR A 67 4.44 4.56 -18.35
C THR A 67 3.98 6.00 -18.11
N VAL A 68 4.68 6.69 -17.23
CA VAL A 68 4.45 8.11 -16.92
C VAL A 68 5.65 8.93 -17.40
N GLN A 69 5.42 10.11 -17.98
CA GLN A 69 6.51 10.96 -18.46
C GLN A 69 7.47 11.34 -17.32
N ARG A 70 8.78 11.22 -17.56
CA ARG A 70 9.83 11.49 -16.56
C ARG A 70 9.69 12.84 -15.85
N LYS A 71 9.17 13.88 -16.53
CA LYS A 71 8.96 15.23 -15.98
C LYS A 71 8.03 15.27 -14.75
N TYR A 72 7.17 14.27 -14.57
CA TYR A 72 6.26 14.19 -13.42
C TYR A 72 6.92 13.57 -12.18
N PHE A 73 8.09 12.93 -12.33
CA PHE A 73 8.89 12.43 -11.22
C PHE A 73 9.77 13.56 -10.67
N ASN A 74 9.18 14.45 -9.86
CA ASN A 74 9.85 15.63 -9.32
C ASN A 74 9.72 15.66 -7.79
N GLU A 75 10.85 15.74 -7.10
CA GLU A 75 10.95 15.70 -5.65
C GLU A 75 10.34 16.93 -4.97
N THR A 76 10.51 18.13 -5.55
CA THR A 76 9.98 19.38 -5.00
C THR A 76 8.45 19.34 -4.99
N LYS A 77 7.85 18.97 -6.13
CA LYS A 77 6.40 18.76 -6.23
C LYS A 77 5.91 17.65 -5.32
N GLY A 78 6.70 16.58 -5.17
CA GLY A 78 6.39 15.49 -4.25
C GLY A 78 6.26 15.99 -2.81
N LEU A 79 7.20 16.82 -2.37
CA LEU A 79 7.17 17.42 -1.03
C LEU A 79 6.01 18.40 -0.87
N GLU A 80 5.74 19.24 -1.87
CA GLU A 80 4.58 20.15 -1.90
C GLU A 80 3.26 19.38 -1.78
N TYR A 81 3.09 18.28 -2.51
CA TYR A 81 1.88 17.45 -2.41
C TYR A 81 1.71 16.81 -1.04
N ILE A 82 2.79 16.28 -0.44
CA ILE A 82 2.71 15.74 0.92
C ILE A 82 2.33 16.86 1.89
N ASP A 83 2.95 18.03 1.79
CA ASP A 83 2.62 19.15 2.68
C ASP A 83 1.17 19.59 2.53
N GLN A 84 0.66 19.71 1.30
CA GLN A 84 -0.73 20.12 1.06
C GLN A 84 -1.77 19.07 1.51
N LEU A 85 -1.50 17.78 1.27
CA LEU A 85 -2.49 16.72 1.40
C LEU A 85 -2.39 15.93 2.71
N CYS A 86 -1.25 15.94 3.39
CA CYS A 86 -1.04 15.15 4.60
C CYS A 86 -1.91 15.65 5.74
N ALA A 87 -2.67 14.75 6.35
CA ALA A 87 -3.43 15.06 7.56
C ALA A 87 -2.48 15.44 8.72
N PRO A 88 -2.87 16.39 9.59
CA PRO A 88 -1.97 16.98 10.59
C PRO A 88 -1.36 15.95 11.54
N GLU A 89 -2.10 14.88 11.86
CA GLU A 89 -1.71 13.80 12.77
C GLU A 89 -0.52 13.00 12.24
N PHE A 90 -0.30 13.00 10.92
CA PHE A 90 0.80 12.27 10.26
C PHE A 90 1.91 13.20 9.77
N SER A 91 1.89 14.49 10.15
CA SER A 91 2.85 15.49 9.68
C SER A 91 4.31 15.18 9.99
N THR A 92 4.59 14.33 10.98
CA THR A 92 5.94 13.85 11.32
C THR A 92 6.65 13.21 10.13
N VAL A 93 5.91 12.58 9.22
CA VAL A 93 6.44 11.97 7.99
C VAL A 93 7.20 12.98 7.13
N LEU A 94 6.81 14.25 7.12
CA LEU A 94 7.47 15.31 6.34
C LEU A 94 8.93 15.48 6.76
N MET A 95 9.23 15.35 8.05
CA MET A 95 10.60 15.47 8.55
C MET A 95 11.45 14.28 8.09
N GLU A 96 10.86 13.09 8.08
CA GLU A 96 11.53 11.84 7.70
C GLU A 96 11.85 11.76 6.20
N VAL A 97 10.92 12.21 5.35
CA VAL A 97 11.06 12.06 3.88
C VAL A 97 11.78 13.22 3.20
N ARG A 98 12.08 14.31 3.90
CA ARG A 98 12.74 15.52 3.34
C ARG A 98 14.03 15.22 2.56
N SER A 99 14.81 14.23 3.01
CA SER A 99 16.06 13.81 2.36
C SER A 99 15.91 12.60 1.42
N LYS A 100 14.67 12.15 1.18
CA LYS A 100 14.36 10.92 0.44
C LYS A 100 13.83 11.23 -0.97
N TYR A 101 14.73 11.74 -1.81
CA TYR A 101 14.42 12.24 -3.15
C TYR A 101 13.63 11.27 -4.04
N TYR A 102 13.93 9.97 -3.99
CA TYR A 102 13.32 8.99 -4.88
C TYR A 102 11.87 8.66 -4.51
N CYS A 103 11.53 8.61 -3.21
CA CYS A 103 10.11 8.43 -2.83
C CYS A 103 9.31 9.70 -3.06
N LEU A 104 9.90 10.88 -2.88
CA LEU A 104 9.27 12.16 -3.20
C LEU A 104 8.93 12.27 -4.70
N ALA A 105 9.91 11.98 -5.56
CA ALA A 105 9.68 11.98 -7.01
C ALA A 105 8.62 10.94 -7.42
N ALA A 106 8.62 9.75 -6.80
CA ALA A 106 7.63 8.71 -7.08
C ALA A 106 6.21 9.13 -6.66
N VAL A 107 6.04 9.76 -5.48
CA VAL A 107 4.71 10.20 -5.04
C VAL A 107 4.15 11.32 -5.90
N ALA A 108 5.01 12.22 -6.39
CA ALA A 108 4.60 13.27 -7.32
C ALA A 108 3.98 12.70 -8.61
N ALA A 109 4.65 11.71 -9.20
CA ALA A 109 4.16 11.04 -10.40
C ALA A 109 2.88 10.23 -10.11
N LEU A 110 2.84 9.52 -8.98
CA LEU A 110 1.69 8.71 -8.55
C LEU A 110 0.42 9.57 -8.38
N LEU A 111 0.50 10.63 -7.56
CA LEU A 111 -0.65 11.51 -7.32
C LEU A 111 -1.09 12.21 -8.60
N LYS A 112 -0.15 12.63 -9.44
CA LYS A 112 -0.49 13.26 -10.73
C LYS A 112 -1.18 12.29 -11.69
N TYR A 113 -0.76 11.04 -11.69
CA TYR A 113 -1.39 9.99 -12.49
C TYR A 113 -2.82 9.72 -12.01
N ILE A 114 -3.02 9.55 -10.71
CA ILE A 114 -4.35 9.33 -10.12
C ILE A 114 -5.28 10.51 -10.43
N GLU A 115 -4.79 11.74 -10.27
CA GLU A 115 -5.51 12.96 -10.61
C GLU A 115 -5.96 13.00 -12.09
N PHE A 116 -5.16 12.41 -12.99
CA PHE A 116 -5.49 12.29 -14.40
C PHE A 116 -6.53 11.21 -14.68
N ILE A 117 -6.37 10.00 -14.11
CA ILE A 117 -7.26 8.86 -14.39
C ILE A 117 -8.64 8.99 -13.71
N GLN A 118 -8.71 9.56 -12.50
CA GLN A 118 -9.96 9.71 -11.75
C GLN A 118 -10.68 11.03 -12.04
N ASN A 119 -10.00 11.97 -12.70
CA ASN A 119 -10.47 13.35 -12.87
C ASN A 119 -10.91 14.01 -11.55
N SER A 120 -10.25 13.64 -10.46
CA SER A 120 -10.51 14.11 -9.10
C SER A 120 -9.20 14.55 -8.44
N VAL A 121 -9.32 15.33 -7.37
CA VAL A 121 -8.22 15.72 -6.49
C VAL A 121 -8.55 15.29 -5.07
N TYR A 122 -7.53 15.01 -4.27
CA TYR A 122 -7.74 14.76 -2.85
C TYR A 122 -7.95 16.08 -2.09
N ALA A 123 -8.84 16.07 -1.11
CA ALA A 123 -9.06 17.18 -0.22
C ALA A 123 -7.75 17.56 0.50
N PRO A 124 -7.49 18.85 0.76
CA PRO A 124 -6.34 19.25 1.57
C PRO A 124 -6.35 18.57 2.93
N LYS A 125 -5.17 18.21 3.45
CA LYS A 125 -4.99 17.64 4.79
C LYS A 125 -5.85 16.39 5.08
N SER A 126 -6.10 15.55 4.07
CA SER A 126 -7.01 14.40 4.16
C SER A 126 -6.34 13.04 3.98
N LEU A 127 -5.14 13.00 3.39
CA LEU A 127 -4.42 11.77 3.14
C LEU A 127 -3.53 11.41 4.33
N LYS A 128 -3.53 10.14 4.68
CA LYS A 128 -2.56 9.57 5.60
C LYS A 128 -1.30 9.25 4.83
N PHE A 129 -0.18 9.84 5.21
CA PHE A 129 1.14 9.51 4.65
C PHE A 129 1.94 8.75 5.69
N ARG A 130 2.59 7.65 5.25
CA ARG A 130 3.51 6.90 6.10
C ARG A 130 4.78 6.62 5.33
N PHE A 131 5.92 6.78 6.00
CA PHE A 131 7.17 6.25 5.49
C PHE A 131 7.41 4.88 6.10
N GLN A 132 7.81 3.93 5.27
CA GLN A 132 8.17 2.58 5.68
C GLN A 132 9.55 2.26 5.11
N GLY A 133 10.57 2.47 5.95
CA GLY A 133 11.94 1.99 5.70
C GLY A 133 12.03 0.47 5.72
N SER A 134 13.22 -0.08 5.40
CA SER A 134 13.45 -1.53 5.44
C SER A 134 13.98 -2.05 6.78
N GLU A 135 14.03 -1.20 7.83
CA GLU A 135 14.82 -1.48 9.05
C GLU A 135 13.99 -1.91 10.27
N GLN A 136 12.66 -1.85 10.19
CA GLN A 136 11.76 -2.09 11.35
C GLN A 136 11.04 -3.44 11.34
N THR A 137 11.27 -4.27 10.31
CA THR A 137 10.65 -5.58 10.16
C THR A 137 11.65 -6.58 9.61
N ALA A 138 11.47 -7.85 9.95
CA ALA A 138 12.20 -8.93 9.32
C ALA A 138 11.56 -9.16 7.94
N MET A 139 12.23 -8.78 6.86
CA MET A 139 11.72 -9.07 5.52
C MET A 139 11.88 -10.56 5.22
N ILE A 140 10.77 -11.23 4.93
CA ILE A 140 10.78 -12.57 4.35
C ILE A 140 10.92 -12.40 2.84
N ASP A 141 11.96 -13.01 2.25
CA ASP A 141 12.15 -12.94 0.80
C ASP A 141 11.04 -13.72 0.05
N SER A 142 10.84 -13.36 -1.21
CA SER A 142 9.83 -13.95 -2.07
C SER A 142 9.88 -15.48 -2.13
N ALA A 143 11.08 -16.06 -2.27
CA ALA A 143 11.23 -17.49 -2.44
C ALA A 143 10.85 -18.20 -1.13
N SER A 144 11.30 -17.67 0.02
CA SER A 144 10.89 -18.17 1.33
C SER A 144 9.38 -18.05 1.54
N ALA A 145 8.76 -16.92 1.18
CA ALA A 145 7.32 -16.71 1.35
C ALA A 145 6.48 -17.69 0.51
N GLN A 146 6.94 -18.01 -0.72
CA GLN A 146 6.31 -19.03 -1.56
C GLN A 146 6.57 -20.44 -1.03
N ASN A 147 7.81 -20.79 -0.69
CA ASN A 147 8.17 -22.12 -0.20
C ASN A 147 7.47 -22.48 1.11
N LEU A 148 7.22 -21.49 1.97
CA LEU A 148 6.48 -21.64 3.22
C LEU A 148 4.96 -21.49 3.03
N GLU A 149 4.47 -21.29 1.80
CA GLU A 149 3.07 -21.09 1.45
C GLU A 149 2.38 -20.07 2.39
N LEU A 150 3.04 -18.91 2.59
CA LEU A 150 2.56 -17.93 3.58
C LEU A 150 1.22 -17.33 3.19
N LEU A 151 1.03 -17.00 1.91
CA LEU A 151 -0.20 -16.39 1.38
C LEU A 151 -0.91 -17.23 0.33
N VAL A 152 -0.15 -17.89 -0.57
CA VAL A 152 -0.67 -18.64 -1.72
C VAL A 152 -0.10 -20.05 -1.66
N ASN A 153 -0.95 -21.05 -1.88
CA ASN A 153 -0.52 -22.44 -1.95
C ASN A 153 0.11 -22.73 -3.33
N ASN A 154 1.23 -23.46 -3.35
CA ASN A 154 2.02 -23.66 -4.56
C ASN A 154 1.39 -24.69 -5.51
N ARG A 155 0.54 -25.59 -5.00
CA ARG A 155 -0.11 -26.65 -5.80
C ARG A 155 -1.45 -26.21 -6.36
N ASP A 156 -2.22 -25.46 -5.57
CA ASP A 156 -3.52 -24.95 -5.96
C ASP A 156 -3.73 -23.56 -5.36
N SER A 157 -3.70 -22.53 -6.21
CA SER A 157 -3.87 -21.14 -5.79
C SER A 157 -5.25 -20.82 -5.21
N ARG A 158 -6.25 -21.71 -5.39
CA ARG A 158 -7.58 -21.60 -4.78
C ARG A 158 -7.66 -22.29 -3.41
N ASN A 159 -6.64 -23.04 -3.04
CA ASN A 159 -6.59 -23.72 -1.77
C ASN A 159 -6.15 -22.75 -0.67
N ASN A 160 -6.94 -22.69 0.40
CA ASN A 160 -6.66 -21.87 1.59
C ASN A 160 -5.74 -22.58 2.59
N HIS A 161 -5.13 -23.71 2.25
CA HIS A 161 -4.08 -24.36 3.05
C HIS A 161 -2.77 -23.56 2.94
N THR A 162 -2.77 -22.38 3.56
CA THR A 162 -1.65 -21.44 3.68
C THR A 162 -1.61 -20.92 5.11
N LEU A 163 -0.47 -20.38 5.56
CA LEU A 163 -0.40 -19.79 6.91
C LEU A 163 -1.47 -18.70 7.08
N PHE A 164 -1.64 -17.83 6.08
CA PHE A 164 -2.69 -16.82 6.08
C PHE A 164 -4.09 -17.44 6.15
N GLY A 165 -4.37 -18.50 5.37
CA GLY A 165 -5.69 -19.15 5.40
C GLY A 165 -6.02 -19.77 6.75
N VAL A 166 -5.02 -20.31 7.46
CA VAL A 166 -5.19 -20.85 8.83
C VAL A 166 -5.42 -19.74 9.85
N LEU A 167 -4.67 -18.64 9.78
CA LEU A 167 -4.72 -17.56 10.77
C LEU A 167 -5.86 -16.56 10.53
N ASN A 168 -6.35 -16.41 9.31
CA ASN A 168 -7.28 -15.36 8.95
C ASN A 168 -8.72 -15.62 9.43
N ASN A 169 -8.98 -15.23 10.67
CA ASN A 169 -10.31 -15.18 11.27
C ASN A 169 -10.84 -13.74 11.43
N THR A 170 -10.27 -12.80 10.67
CA THR A 170 -10.62 -11.37 10.76
C THR A 170 -12.04 -11.11 10.27
N LYS A 171 -12.71 -10.11 10.86
CA LYS A 171 -14.11 -9.75 10.53
C LYS A 171 -14.25 -8.54 9.62
N THR A 172 -13.15 -7.85 9.32
CA THR A 172 -13.14 -6.66 8.46
C THR A 172 -12.09 -6.79 7.35
N PRO A 173 -12.33 -6.20 6.16
CA PRO A 173 -11.33 -6.17 5.09
C PRO A 173 -10.00 -5.54 5.54
N GLY A 174 -10.04 -4.47 6.33
CA GLY A 174 -8.87 -3.83 6.92
C GLY A 174 -8.07 -4.77 7.84
N GLY A 175 -8.77 -5.58 8.65
CA GLY A 175 -8.14 -6.60 9.49
C GLY A 175 -7.40 -7.66 8.66
N SER A 176 -8.04 -8.17 7.60
CA SER A 176 -7.44 -9.14 6.68
C SER A 176 -6.19 -8.57 6.00
N ARG A 177 -6.24 -7.32 5.50
CA ARG A 177 -5.09 -6.61 4.94
C ARG A 177 -3.94 -6.49 5.96
N ARG A 178 -4.26 -6.10 7.19
CA ARG A 178 -3.28 -5.95 8.28
C ARG A 178 -2.62 -7.29 8.65
N LEU A 179 -3.39 -8.38 8.67
CA LEU A 179 -2.86 -9.71 8.95
C LEU A 179 -1.86 -10.17 7.86
N LYS A 180 -2.18 -9.96 6.57
CA LYS A 180 -1.23 -10.27 5.48
C LYS A 180 0.10 -9.55 5.65
N SER A 181 0.04 -8.24 5.94
CA SER A 181 1.25 -7.43 6.20
C SER A 181 2.04 -7.96 7.39
N ASN A 182 1.38 -8.32 8.50
CA ASN A 182 2.06 -8.88 9.68
C ASN A 182 2.76 -10.23 9.39
N ILE A 183 2.19 -11.07 8.50
CA ILE A 183 2.79 -12.37 8.13
C ILE A 183 4.03 -12.18 7.25
N LEU A 184 3.98 -11.26 6.28
CA LEU A 184 5.08 -11.05 5.33
C LEU A 184 6.20 -10.15 5.89
N GLU A 185 5.87 -9.27 6.83
CA GLU A 185 6.81 -8.39 7.51
C GLU A 185 6.68 -8.54 9.05
N PRO A 186 7.13 -9.67 9.62
CA PRO A 186 7.13 -9.85 11.07
C PRO A 186 7.88 -8.73 11.78
N LEU A 187 7.37 -8.38 12.97
CA LEU A 187 8.00 -7.38 13.83
C LEU A 187 9.32 -7.92 14.38
N ILE A 188 10.28 -7.00 14.57
CA ILE A 188 11.55 -7.28 15.26
C ILE A 188 11.63 -6.60 16.63
N ASP A 189 10.73 -5.65 16.90
CA ASP A 189 10.68 -4.92 18.15
C ASP A 189 10.02 -5.76 19.25
N LEU A 190 10.80 -6.11 20.27
CA LEU A 190 10.38 -7.01 21.34
C LEU A 190 9.21 -6.44 22.16
N GLU A 191 9.21 -5.13 22.41
CA GLU A 191 8.16 -4.47 23.18
C GLU A 191 6.81 -4.54 22.45
N THR A 192 6.80 -4.23 21.15
CA THR A 192 5.59 -4.34 20.32
C THR A 192 5.13 -5.79 20.19
N ILE A 193 6.05 -6.76 20.10
CA ILE A 193 5.71 -8.19 20.07
C ILE A 193 5.01 -8.59 21.37
N ASN A 194 5.59 -8.26 22.53
CA ASN A 194 5.01 -8.61 23.83
C ASN A 194 3.65 -7.93 24.04
N THR A 195 3.52 -6.66 23.68
CA THR A 195 2.22 -5.95 23.74
C THR A 195 1.14 -6.68 22.94
N ARG A 196 1.46 -7.20 21.75
CA ARG A 196 0.51 -7.99 20.96
C ARG A 196 0.14 -9.31 21.63
N LEU A 197 1.12 -9.99 22.23
CA LEU A 197 0.89 -11.25 22.94
C LEU A 197 0.04 -11.03 24.20
N ASP A 198 0.25 -9.94 24.92
CA ASP A 198 -0.54 -9.57 26.08
C ASP A 198 -2.01 -9.32 25.69
N CYS A 199 -2.28 -8.61 24.59
CA CYS A 199 -3.64 -8.44 24.07
C CYS A 199 -4.30 -9.79 23.69
N VAL A 200 -3.54 -10.72 23.11
CA VAL A 200 -4.06 -12.07 22.81
C VAL A 200 -4.38 -12.81 24.09
N GLN A 201 -3.51 -12.74 25.09
CA GLN A 201 -3.70 -13.37 26.39
C GLN A 201 -4.94 -12.82 27.12
N GLU A 202 -5.19 -11.52 27.04
CA GLU A 202 -6.38 -10.88 27.59
C GLU A 202 -7.66 -11.44 26.95
N PHE A 203 -7.71 -11.53 25.62
CA PHE A 203 -8.87 -12.11 24.92
C PHE A 203 -9.05 -13.63 25.15
N LEU A 204 -7.98 -14.36 25.48
CA LEU A 204 -8.07 -15.77 25.87
C LEU A 204 -8.57 -15.95 27.30
N GLN A 205 -8.38 -14.95 28.17
CA GLN A 205 -8.83 -14.99 29.57
C GLN A 205 -10.28 -14.53 29.74
N ASP A 206 -10.78 -13.68 28.83
CA ASP A 206 -12.16 -13.17 28.84
C ASP A 206 -12.87 -13.44 27.49
N GLU A 207 -13.50 -14.61 27.41
CA GLU A 207 -14.23 -15.06 26.22
C GLU A 207 -15.49 -14.23 25.95
N GLU A 208 -16.14 -13.70 27.00
CA GLU A 208 -17.32 -12.84 26.86
C GLU A 208 -16.94 -11.50 26.21
N LEU A 209 -15.84 -10.89 26.66
CA LEU A 209 -15.26 -9.69 26.04
C LEU A 209 -14.90 -9.96 24.58
N PHE A 210 -14.25 -11.07 24.28
CA PHE A 210 -13.85 -11.43 22.93
C PHE A 210 -15.05 -11.53 21.97
N PHE A 211 -16.09 -12.29 22.33
CA PHE A 211 -17.27 -12.44 21.46
C PHE A 211 -18.09 -11.15 21.37
N SER A 212 -18.21 -10.41 22.47
CA SER A 212 -18.90 -9.11 22.47
C SER A 212 -18.22 -8.14 21.50
N LEU A 213 -16.90 -8.00 21.59
CA LEU A 213 -16.13 -7.14 20.69
C LEU A 213 -16.20 -7.62 19.24
N GLN A 214 -16.08 -8.93 19.00
CA GLN A 214 -16.19 -9.50 17.66
C GLN A 214 -17.55 -9.21 17.02
N SER A 215 -18.64 -9.31 17.81
CA SER A 215 -20.00 -9.03 17.35
C SER A 215 -20.19 -7.56 16.92
N VAL A 216 -19.50 -6.63 17.59
CA VAL A 216 -19.52 -5.21 17.25
C VAL A 216 -18.67 -4.94 16.01
N ILE A 217 -17.42 -5.43 15.97
CA ILE A 217 -16.49 -5.22 14.85
C ILE A 217 -17.04 -5.77 13.54
N SER A 218 -17.71 -6.92 13.56
CA SER A 218 -18.32 -7.53 12.36
C SER A 218 -19.42 -6.69 11.70
N ARG A 219 -19.98 -5.70 12.41
CA ARG A 219 -20.99 -4.78 11.86
C ARG A 219 -20.38 -3.54 11.22
N PHE A 220 -19.08 -3.30 11.40
CA PHE A 220 -18.43 -2.17 10.77
C PHE A 220 -18.36 -2.39 9.26
N LEU A 221 -18.87 -1.40 8.51
CA LEU A 221 -18.64 -1.29 7.07
C LEU A 221 -17.14 -1.12 6.80
N ASP A 222 -16.73 -1.26 5.54
CA ASP A 222 -15.36 -0.89 5.13
C ASP A 222 -15.20 0.64 5.25
N THR A 223 -14.89 1.10 6.46
CA THR A 223 -14.78 2.52 6.82
C THR A 223 -13.66 3.20 6.04
N GLU A 224 -12.60 2.47 5.71
CA GLU A 224 -11.50 2.97 4.90
C GLU A 224 -11.97 3.33 3.48
N GLN A 225 -12.84 2.48 2.88
CA GLN A 225 -13.49 2.77 1.59
C GLN A 225 -14.39 4.00 1.62
N LEU A 226 -15.19 4.14 2.68
CA LEU A 226 -16.06 5.30 2.85
C LEU A 226 -15.22 6.58 2.98
N LEU A 227 -14.16 6.54 3.78
CA LEU A 227 -13.23 7.66 3.94
C LEU A 227 -12.58 8.03 2.60
N SER A 228 -12.11 7.05 1.82
CA SER A 228 -11.51 7.31 0.51
C SER A 228 -12.46 8.07 -0.43
N ASN A 229 -13.74 7.69 -0.44
CA ASN A 229 -14.74 8.37 -1.27
C ASN A 229 -15.03 9.80 -0.80
N LEU A 230 -15.02 10.06 0.51
CA LEU A 230 -15.31 11.38 1.07
C LEU A 230 -14.20 12.41 0.81
N ILE A 231 -12.96 11.95 0.66
CA ILE A 231 -11.82 12.84 0.46
C ILE A 231 -11.52 13.12 -1.02
N GLN A 232 -12.15 12.40 -1.95
CA GLN A 232 -11.99 12.64 -3.39
C GLN A 232 -12.97 13.72 -3.85
N ILE A 233 -12.42 14.81 -4.39
CA ILE A 233 -13.16 15.96 -4.90
C ILE A 233 -13.11 15.92 -6.43
N PRO A 234 -14.24 15.75 -7.14
CA PRO A 234 -14.27 15.82 -8.60
C PRO A 234 -13.80 17.19 -9.10
N LYS A 235 -13.03 17.21 -10.18
CA LYS A 235 -12.69 18.48 -10.85
C LYS A 235 -13.95 19.08 -11.50
N GLN A 236 -14.10 20.40 -11.49
CA GLN A 236 -15.32 21.13 -11.90
C GLN A 236 -15.83 20.77 -13.32
N ASP A 237 -14.96 20.31 -14.22
CA ASP A 237 -15.38 19.84 -15.55
C ASP A 237 -16.24 18.55 -15.51
N ALA A 238 -16.12 17.72 -14.46
CA ALA A 238 -16.89 16.49 -14.30
C ALA A 238 -18.35 16.73 -13.88
N VAL A 239 -18.59 17.75 -13.04
CA VAL A 239 -19.93 18.10 -12.52
C VAL A 239 -20.83 18.61 -13.65
N SER A 240 -20.24 19.33 -14.61
CA SER A 240 -20.90 19.87 -15.80
C SER A 240 -21.44 18.79 -16.74
N ILE A 241 -20.76 17.64 -16.80
CA ILE A 241 -21.13 16.52 -17.68
C ILE A 241 -22.30 15.74 -17.07
N GLN A 242 -22.30 15.51 -15.76
CA GLN A 242 -23.36 14.75 -15.07
C GLN A 242 -24.71 15.49 -15.07
N MET A 243 -24.71 16.83 -14.99
CA MET A 243 -25.91 17.66 -15.11
C MET A 243 -26.50 17.69 -16.53
N ARG A 244 -25.68 17.48 -17.58
CA ARG A 244 -26.16 17.46 -18.97
C ARG A 244 -26.80 16.14 -19.41
N TYR A 245 -26.52 15.04 -18.71
CA TYR A 245 -27.13 13.74 -18.98
C TYR A 245 -28.40 13.48 -18.15
N MET A 246 -28.73 14.36 -17.20
CA MET A 246 -29.94 14.28 -16.37
C MET A 246 -30.97 15.38 -16.68
N ALA A 247 -30.79 16.11 -17.78
CA ALA A 247 -31.70 17.14 -18.28
C ALA A 247 -32.31 16.71 -19.62
#